data_AF-A0A1Q4VI48-F1
#
_entry.id   AF-A0A1Q4VI48-F1
#
_cell.length_a   1.000
_cell.length_b   1.000
_cell.length_c   1.000
_cell.angle_alpha   90.00
_cell.angle_beta   90.00
_cell.angle_gamma   90.00
#
_symmetry.space_group_name_H-M   'P 1'
#
loop_
_entity.id
_entity.type
_entity.pdbx_description
1 polymer ?
#
loop_
_entity_poly.entity_id
_entity_poly.type
_entity_poly.pdbx_seq_one_letter_code
_entity_poly.pdbx_strand_id
1 'polypeptide(L)'
;MTIDRAALDSAMKAVVVAAHADDPAALYQAVMPPAGTDTPPAEVTAWFGTLLIHLALSAATTSKLERGCPREAVSGWIGETLGPPPTPALLRAADPGRIDHAEAVSAAADYSRCHEYTVDLIRLGLAEPNEAPDERGVDAHCAATNDSRTRITVIAMLGRLAPVPGGRA
;
A
#
# COMPACT_ATOMS: atom_id res chain seq x y z
N MET A 1 -8.24 7.93 19.83
CA MET A 1 -7.61 9.17 19.29
C MET A 1 -8.27 9.46 17.96
N THR A 2 -8.81 10.66 17.75
CA THR A 2 -9.33 11.07 16.44
C THR A 2 -8.13 11.37 15.57
N ILE A 3 -7.88 10.56 14.53
CA ILE A 3 -6.78 10.84 13.59
C ILE A 3 -7.09 12.17 12.90
N ASP A 4 -6.17 13.13 13.02
CA ASP A 4 -6.30 14.43 12.38
C ASP A 4 -6.29 14.25 10.85
N ARG A 5 -7.35 14.72 10.21
CA ARG A 5 -7.52 14.64 8.76
C ARG A 5 -6.39 15.35 8.01
N ALA A 6 -5.91 16.47 8.54
CA ALA A 6 -4.81 17.21 7.91
C ALA A 6 -3.49 16.42 7.95
N ALA A 7 -3.21 15.78 9.09
CA ALA A 7 -2.04 14.91 9.25
C ALA A 7 -2.12 13.69 8.30
N LEU A 8 -3.29 13.07 8.19
CA LEU A 8 -3.52 11.96 7.28
C LEU A 8 -3.33 12.37 5.81
N ASP A 9 -3.94 13.48 5.37
CA ASP A 9 -3.81 13.96 3.99
C ASP A 9 -2.34 14.33 3.67
N SER A 10 -1.60 14.86 4.65
CA SER A 10 -0.16 15.13 4.52
C SER A 10 0.65 13.83 4.39
N ALA A 11 0.36 12.82 5.21
CA ALA A 11 1.02 11.52 5.15
C ALA A 11 0.74 10.80 3.83
N MET A 12 -0.50 10.80 3.35
CA MET A 12 -0.85 10.26 2.04
C MET A 12 -0.03 10.91 0.92
N LYS A 13 0.07 12.24 0.90
CA LYS A 13 0.90 12.96 -0.09
C LYS A 13 2.36 12.55 0.00
N ALA A 14 2.92 12.48 1.22
CA ALA A 14 4.31 12.10 1.44
C ALA A 14 4.57 10.65 0.97
N VAL A 15 3.67 9.72 1.27
CA VAL A 15 3.75 8.33 0.79
C VAL A 15 3.74 8.29 -0.74
N VAL A 16 2.82 8.99 -1.40
CA VAL A 16 2.74 8.98 -2.86
C VAL A 16 4.03 9.54 -3.47
N VAL A 17 4.55 10.65 -2.96
CA VAL A 17 5.83 11.22 -3.43
C VAL A 17 6.98 10.21 -3.24
N ALA A 18 7.14 9.66 -2.05
CA ALA A 18 8.22 8.73 -1.74
C ALA A 18 8.14 7.44 -2.55
N ALA A 19 6.93 6.90 -2.73
CA ALA A 19 6.70 5.66 -3.47
C ALA A 19 7.02 5.81 -4.97
N HIS A 20 6.78 6.98 -5.56
CA HIS A 20 7.16 7.30 -6.94
C HIS A 20 8.66 7.63 -7.11
N ALA A 21 9.29 8.20 -6.09
CA ALA A 21 10.73 8.46 -6.07
C ALA A 21 11.57 7.20 -5.79
N ASP A 22 10.92 6.09 -5.44
CA ASP A 22 11.54 4.84 -5.00
C ASP A 22 12.55 5.05 -3.85
N ASP A 23 12.20 5.92 -2.90
CA ASP A 23 13.01 6.25 -1.71
C ASP A 23 12.47 5.49 -0.49
N PRO A 24 13.08 4.37 -0.08
CA PRO A 24 12.58 3.55 1.03
C PRO A 24 12.67 4.26 2.38
N ALA A 25 13.64 5.17 2.55
CA ALA A 25 13.83 5.91 3.79
C ALA A 25 12.74 6.98 3.93
N ALA A 26 12.50 7.76 2.87
CA ALA A 26 11.39 8.72 2.84
C ALA A 26 10.04 8.02 2.98
N LEU A 27 9.87 6.84 2.36
CA LEU A 27 8.64 6.06 2.49
C LEU A 27 8.43 5.60 3.94
N TYR A 28 9.48 5.06 4.59
CA TYR A 28 9.40 4.69 6.00
C TYR A 28 9.00 5.88 6.87
N GLN A 29 9.61 7.04 6.66
CA GLN A 29 9.24 8.26 7.42
C GLN A 29 7.80 8.70 7.13
N ALA A 30 7.35 8.63 5.88
CA ALA A 30 6.01 9.05 5.48
C ALA A 30 4.90 8.18 6.09
N VAL A 31 5.17 6.89 6.36
CA VAL A 31 4.19 5.99 6.97
C VAL A 31 4.16 6.07 8.50
N MET A 32 5.19 6.61 9.15
CA MET A 32 5.21 6.76 10.60
C MET A 32 4.19 7.82 11.07
N PRO A 33 3.58 7.65 12.25
CA PRO A 33 2.71 8.67 12.81
C PRO A 33 3.51 9.97 13.12
N PRO A 34 2.87 11.15 13.09
CA PRO A 34 3.54 12.44 13.27
C PRO A 34 4.32 12.63 14.58
N ALA A 35 3.96 11.88 15.64
CA ALA A 35 4.58 11.95 16.97
C ALA A 35 5.59 10.79 17.19
N GLY A 36 6.52 10.62 16.24
CA GLY A 36 7.45 9.49 16.16
C GLY A 36 8.14 9.07 17.47
N THR A 37 8.36 7.76 17.58
CA THR A 37 8.98 6.94 18.66
C THR A 37 8.20 6.76 19.98
N ASP A 38 7.46 7.74 20.48
CA ASP A 38 6.77 7.63 21.79
C ASP A 38 5.25 7.36 21.68
N THR A 39 4.75 7.13 20.47
CA THR A 39 3.34 6.81 20.24
C THR A 39 3.03 5.37 20.73
N PRO A 40 1.97 5.15 21.54
CA PRO A 40 1.58 3.82 21.98
C PRO A 40 1.36 2.84 20.82
N PRO A 41 1.71 1.53 20.95
CA PRO A 41 1.59 0.55 19.86
C PRO A 41 0.19 0.43 19.24
N ALA A 42 -0.86 0.62 20.03
CA ALA A 42 -2.24 0.61 19.56
C ALA A 42 -2.54 1.79 18.61
N GLU A 43 -2.02 2.98 18.93
CA GLU A 43 -2.19 4.18 18.11
C GLU A 43 -1.39 4.09 16.81
N VAL A 44 -0.18 3.53 16.88
CA VAL A 44 0.63 3.21 15.68
C VAL A 44 -0.12 2.24 14.76
N THR A 45 -0.76 1.22 15.33
CA THR A 45 -1.52 0.23 14.55
C THR A 45 -2.76 0.86 13.90
N ALA A 46 -3.55 1.61 14.65
CA ALA A 46 -4.71 2.33 14.12
C ALA A 46 -4.34 3.33 13.03
N TRP A 47 -3.20 4.03 13.18
CA TRP A 47 -2.65 4.92 12.16
C TRP A 47 -2.35 4.19 10.85
N PHE A 48 -1.64 3.06 10.92
CA PHE A 48 -1.33 2.28 9.71
C PHE A 48 -2.57 1.76 9.00
N GLY A 49 -3.54 1.21 9.74
CA GLY A 49 -4.77 0.72 9.13
C GLY A 49 -5.56 1.84 8.46
N THR A 50 -5.66 3.00 9.10
CA THR A 50 -6.33 4.18 8.53
C THR A 50 -5.64 4.69 7.27
N LEU A 51 -4.31 4.81 7.30
CA LEU A 51 -3.52 5.26 6.15
C LEU A 51 -3.67 4.29 4.95
N LEU A 52 -3.63 2.99 5.22
CA LEU A 52 -3.79 1.94 4.22
C LEU A 52 -5.16 1.99 3.54
N ILE A 53 -6.26 2.11 4.31
CA ILE A 53 -7.62 2.19 3.76
C ILE A 53 -7.78 3.44 2.90
N HIS A 54 -7.29 4.59 3.36
CA HIS A 54 -7.42 5.83 2.59
C HIS A 54 -6.58 5.85 1.30
N LEU A 55 -5.39 5.22 1.30
CA LEU A 55 -4.63 5.03 0.07
C LEU A 55 -5.34 4.06 -0.89
N ALA A 56 -5.97 3.01 -0.39
CA ALA A 56 -6.79 2.10 -1.19
C ALA A 56 -7.98 2.80 -1.84
N LEU A 57 -8.73 3.61 -1.07
CA LEU A 57 -9.82 4.43 -1.60
C LEU A 57 -9.30 5.39 -2.68
N SER A 58 -8.19 6.07 -2.41
CA SER A 58 -7.57 7.00 -3.38
C SER A 58 -7.16 6.29 -4.68
N ALA A 59 -6.47 5.15 -4.59
CA ALA A 59 -6.06 4.36 -5.75
C ALA A 59 -7.26 3.72 -6.49
N ALA A 60 -8.35 3.38 -5.80
CA ALA A 60 -9.57 2.92 -6.46
C ALA A 60 -10.15 4.00 -7.38
N THR A 61 -10.10 5.28 -6.97
CA THR A 61 -10.60 6.39 -7.81
C THR A 61 -9.80 6.62 -9.10
N THR A 62 -8.50 6.29 -9.12
CA THR A 62 -7.65 6.45 -10.33
C THR A 62 -7.81 5.30 -11.32
N SER A 63 -8.22 4.12 -10.86
CA SER A 63 -8.32 2.91 -11.69
C SER A 63 -9.32 3.02 -12.85
N LYS A 64 -10.34 3.88 -12.74
CA LYS A 64 -11.49 3.97 -13.67
C LYS A 64 -12.25 2.64 -13.86
N LEU A 65 -12.01 1.64 -13.00
CA LEU A 65 -12.69 0.36 -13.05
C LEU A 65 -14.13 0.48 -12.55
N GLU A 66 -15.01 -0.34 -13.11
CA GLU A 66 -16.41 -0.38 -12.69
C GLU A 66 -16.58 -1.02 -11.32
N ARG A 67 -17.63 -0.63 -10.60
CA ARG A 67 -17.99 -1.26 -9.33
C ARG A 67 -18.34 -2.72 -9.56
N GLY A 68 -17.84 -3.58 -8.68
CA GLY A 68 -18.09 -5.03 -8.78
C GLY A 68 -17.29 -5.73 -9.89
N CYS A 69 -16.29 -5.08 -10.49
CA CYS A 69 -15.40 -5.72 -11.45
C CYS A 69 -14.72 -6.97 -10.87
N PRO A 70 -14.41 -7.96 -11.72
CA PRO A 70 -13.79 -9.20 -11.27
C PRO A 70 -12.37 -8.95 -10.74
N ARG A 71 -11.91 -9.84 -9.85
CA ARG A 71 -10.58 -9.72 -9.23
C ARG A 71 -9.47 -9.64 -10.28
N GLU A 72 -9.63 -10.40 -11.34
CA GLU A 72 -8.71 -10.52 -12.47
C GLU A 72 -8.56 -9.18 -13.22
N ALA A 73 -9.63 -8.38 -13.33
CA ALA A 73 -9.56 -7.06 -13.95
C ALA A 73 -8.76 -6.07 -13.10
N VAL A 74 -8.95 -6.09 -11.78
CA VAL A 74 -8.15 -5.28 -10.85
C VAL A 74 -6.68 -5.71 -10.86
N SER A 75 -6.43 -7.01 -10.80
CA SER A 75 -5.08 -7.58 -10.89
C SER A 75 -4.39 -7.20 -12.20
N GLY A 76 -5.10 -7.27 -13.34
CA GLY A 76 -4.62 -6.81 -14.64
C GLY A 76 -4.24 -5.33 -14.64
N TRP A 77 -5.11 -4.46 -14.13
CA TRP A 77 -4.85 -3.03 -14.03
C TRP A 77 -3.63 -2.70 -13.14
N ILE A 78 -3.48 -3.38 -11.99
CA ILE A 78 -2.30 -3.21 -11.14
C ILE A 78 -1.04 -3.65 -11.90
N GLY A 79 -1.10 -4.78 -12.62
CA GLY A 79 0.01 -5.26 -13.44
C GLY A 79 0.39 -4.32 -14.59
N GLU A 80 -0.59 -3.66 -15.21
CA GLU A 80 -0.35 -2.63 -16.24
C GLU A 80 0.29 -1.37 -15.65
N THR A 81 -0.07 -1.00 -14.41
CA THR A 81 0.37 0.24 -13.78
C THR A 81 1.72 0.10 -13.07
N LEU A 82 1.92 -0.98 -12.32
CA LEU A 82 3.12 -1.22 -11.51
C LEU A 82 4.12 -2.17 -12.19
N GLY A 83 3.71 -2.82 -13.28
CA GLY A 83 4.43 -3.94 -13.87
C GLY A 83 4.03 -5.28 -13.24
N PRO A 84 4.42 -6.39 -13.88
CA PRO A 84 4.09 -7.73 -13.40
C PRO A 84 4.80 -8.04 -12.07
N PRO A 85 4.27 -8.98 -11.28
CA PRO A 85 4.96 -9.48 -10.09
C PRO A 85 6.38 -9.96 -10.42
N PRO A 86 7.38 -9.64 -9.59
CA PRO A 86 8.75 -10.03 -9.83
C PRO A 86 8.88 -11.55 -9.71
N THR A 87 9.64 -12.15 -10.62
CA THR A 87 10.00 -13.56 -10.54
C THR A 87 11.31 -13.72 -9.76
N PRO A 88 11.57 -14.91 -9.17
CA PRO A 88 12.85 -15.18 -8.53
C PRO A 88 14.05 -14.97 -9.46
N ALA A 89 13.88 -15.14 -10.78
CA ALA A 89 14.91 -14.85 -11.77
C ALA A 89 15.18 -13.35 -11.92
N LEU A 90 14.13 -12.52 -11.95
CA LEU A 90 14.26 -11.07 -12.04
C LEU A 90 14.91 -10.47 -10.79
N LEU A 91 14.50 -10.91 -9.60
CA LEU A 91 15.08 -10.44 -8.34
C LEU A 91 16.56 -10.78 -8.24
N ARG A 92 16.94 -12.02 -8.58
CA ARG A 92 18.35 -12.44 -8.59
C ARG A 92 19.15 -11.70 -9.65
N ALA A 93 18.57 -11.42 -10.82
CA ALA A 93 19.27 -10.67 -11.86
C ALA A 93 19.56 -9.22 -11.44
N ALA A 94 18.68 -8.61 -10.64
CA ALA A 94 18.87 -7.27 -10.12
C ALA A 94 19.96 -7.19 -9.03
N ASP A 95 20.11 -8.23 -8.19
CA ASP A 95 21.17 -8.29 -7.17
C ASP A 95 21.77 -9.70 -7.02
N PRO A 96 22.63 -10.13 -7.96
CA PRO A 96 23.15 -11.51 -7.98
C PRO A 96 24.10 -11.83 -6.83
N GLY A 97 24.73 -10.81 -6.23
CA GLY A 97 25.74 -10.96 -5.18
C GLY A 97 25.18 -10.93 -3.76
N ARG A 98 23.96 -10.41 -3.58
CA ARG A 98 23.32 -10.26 -2.27
C ARG A 98 22.21 -11.27 -2.02
N ILE A 99 21.51 -11.71 -3.07
CA ILE A 99 20.30 -12.52 -2.95
C ILE A 99 20.53 -13.91 -3.55
N ASP A 100 20.38 -14.95 -2.72
CA ASP A 100 20.42 -16.33 -3.21
C ASP A 100 19.06 -16.80 -3.79
N HIS A 101 19.00 -18.03 -4.32
CA HIS A 101 17.76 -18.53 -4.92
C HIS A 101 16.60 -18.64 -3.91
N ALA A 102 16.86 -19.07 -2.69
CA ALA A 102 15.82 -19.26 -1.68
C ALA A 102 15.29 -17.91 -1.18
N GLU A 103 16.17 -16.94 -0.95
CA GLU A 103 15.80 -15.57 -0.61
C GLU A 103 14.98 -14.92 -1.74
N ALA A 104 15.39 -15.10 -3.00
CA ALA A 104 14.64 -14.59 -4.15
C ALA A 104 13.23 -15.22 -4.26
N VAL A 105 13.09 -16.51 -3.96
CA VAL A 105 11.78 -17.19 -3.94
C VAL A 105 10.91 -16.64 -2.82
N SER A 106 11.47 -16.48 -1.61
CA SER A 106 10.73 -15.90 -0.48
C SER A 106 10.27 -14.47 -0.79
N ALA A 107 11.17 -13.62 -1.29
CA ALA A 107 10.86 -12.23 -1.61
C ALA A 107 9.79 -12.12 -2.70
N ALA A 108 9.85 -12.96 -3.74
CA ALA A 108 8.82 -13.00 -4.78
C ALA A 108 7.45 -13.46 -4.24
N ALA A 109 7.44 -14.44 -3.32
CA ALA A 109 6.21 -14.91 -2.68
C ALA A 109 5.60 -13.84 -1.76
N ASP A 110 6.43 -13.13 -0.99
CA ASP A 110 5.97 -12.04 -0.13
C ASP A 110 5.42 -10.87 -0.95
N TYR A 111 6.10 -10.51 -2.06
CA TYR A 111 5.57 -9.52 -3.00
C TYR A 111 4.22 -9.96 -3.57
N SER A 112 4.10 -11.22 -4.01
CA SER A 112 2.86 -11.75 -4.58
C SER A 112 1.71 -11.69 -3.58
N ARG A 113 1.98 -11.98 -2.30
CA ARG A 113 0.99 -11.82 -1.23
C ARG A 113 0.57 -10.36 -1.04
N CYS A 114 1.52 -9.43 -1.05
CA CYS A 114 1.24 -8.00 -0.96
C CYS A 114 0.42 -7.51 -2.16
N HIS A 115 0.73 -8.00 -3.36
CA HIS A 115 -0.01 -7.70 -4.59
C HIS A 115 -1.46 -8.18 -4.49
N GLU A 116 -1.69 -9.45 -4.15
CA GLU A 116 -3.03 -10.00 -3.98
C GLU A 116 -3.83 -9.26 -2.92
N TYR A 117 -3.18 -8.88 -1.82
CA TYR A 117 -3.84 -8.08 -0.80
C TYR A 117 -4.20 -6.67 -1.29
N THR A 118 -3.31 -6.05 -2.07
CA THR A 118 -3.58 -4.76 -2.72
C THR A 118 -4.79 -4.86 -3.66
N VAL A 119 -4.90 -5.93 -4.44
CA VAL A 119 -6.08 -6.21 -5.27
C VAL A 119 -7.36 -6.23 -4.43
N ASP A 120 -7.36 -6.91 -3.29
CA ASP A 120 -8.53 -6.98 -2.39
C ASP A 120 -8.91 -5.61 -1.83
N LEU A 121 -7.94 -4.81 -1.42
CA LEU A 121 -8.18 -3.47 -0.90
C LEU A 121 -8.79 -2.53 -1.96
N ILE A 122 -8.29 -2.57 -3.19
CA ILE A 122 -8.85 -1.78 -4.29
C ILE A 122 -10.28 -2.20 -4.59
N ARG A 123 -10.59 -3.50 -4.55
CA ARG A 123 -11.96 -4.00 -4.76
C ARG A 123 -12.92 -3.50 -3.70
N LEU A 124 -12.51 -3.47 -2.43
CA LEU A 124 -13.30 -2.87 -1.35
C LEU A 124 -13.55 -1.38 -1.65
N GLY A 125 -12.50 -0.63 -2.01
CA GLY A 125 -12.64 0.79 -2.36
C GLY A 125 -13.52 1.04 -3.59
N LEU A 126 -13.56 0.11 -4.56
CA LEU A 126 -14.47 0.20 -5.71
C LEU A 126 -15.93 -0.10 -5.34
N ALA A 127 -16.18 -0.96 -4.36
CA ALA A 127 -17.53 -1.23 -3.87
C ALA A 127 -18.08 -0.03 -3.07
N GLU A 128 -17.24 0.55 -2.21
CA GLU A 128 -17.62 1.53 -1.19
C GLU A 128 -16.71 2.78 -1.21
N PRO A 129 -16.66 3.55 -2.31
CA PRO A 129 -15.65 4.60 -2.52
C PRO A 129 -15.76 5.82 -1.59
N ASN A 130 -16.90 5.97 -0.90
CA ASN A 130 -17.19 7.09 -0.01
C ASN A 130 -17.35 6.65 1.45
N GLU A 131 -17.11 5.38 1.76
CA GLU A 131 -17.22 4.88 3.12
C GLU A 131 -16.05 5.38 3.96
N ALA A 132 -16.37 6.02 5.09
CA ALA A 132 -15.35 6.37 6.05
C ALA A 132 -14.82 5.07 6.68
N PRO A 133 -13.50 4.92 6.88
CA PRO A 133 -12.97 3.77 7.58
C PRO A 133 -13.58 3.68 8.98
N ASP A 134 -14.23 2.57 9.31
CA ASP A 134 -14.64 2.27 10.67
C ASP A 134 -13.55 1.50 11.44
N GLU A 135 -13.67 1.42 12.76
CA GLU A 135 -12.68 0.75 13.61
C GLU A 135 -12.54 -0.74 13.27
N ARG A 136 -13.62 -1.40 12.82
CA ARG A 136 -13.61 -2.83 12.50
C ARG A 136 -12.82 -3.11 11.22
N GLY A 137 -12.96 -2.26 10.21
CA GLY A 137 -12.19 -2.31 8.98
C GLY A 137 -10.71 -2.06 9.26
N VAL A 138 -10.39 -1.05 10.07
CA VAL A 138 -9.01 -0.77 10.52
C VAL A 138 -8.39 -2.00 11.19
N ASP A 139 -9.09 -2.61 12.15
CA ASP A 139 -8.60 -3.80 12.87
C ASP A 139 -8.41 -5.01 11.94
N ALA A 140 -9.38 -5.26 11.05
CA ALA A 140 -9.29 -6.36 10.09
C ALA A 140 -8.08 -6.22 9.15
N HIS A 141 -7.83 -5.00 8.67
CA HIS A 141 -6.68 -4.74 7.80
C HIS A 141 -5.34 -4.82 8.55
N CYS A 142 -5.30 -4.36 9.81
CA CYS A 142 -4.12 -4.51 10.66
C CYS A 142 -3.81 -5.99 10.96
N ALA A 143 -4.83 -6.80 11.23
CA ALA A 143 -4.67 -8.23 11.47
C ALA A 143 -4.14 -8.97 10.22
N ALA A 144 -4.67 -8.64 9.04
CA ALA A 144 -4.22 -9.20 7.77
C ALA A 144 -2.78 -8.78 7.42
N THR A 145 -2.32 -7.63 7.92
CA THR A 145 -0.97 -7.10 7.70
C THR A 145 -0.15 -7.08 8.99
N ASN A 146 -0.16 -8.15 9.80
CA ASN A 146 0.49 -8.11 11.11
C ASN A 146 2.01 -7.83 11.05
N ASP A 147 2.66 -8.13 9.92
CA ASP A 147 4.07 -7.81 9.67
C ASP A 147 4.28 -6.37 9.15
N SER A 148 5.19 -5.65 9.81
CA SER A 148 5.51 -4.24 9.48
C SER A 148 6.06 -4.05 8.07
N ARG A 149 6.85 -5.00 7.56
CA ARG A 149 7.40 -4.95 6.19
C ARG A 149 6.29 -5.12 5.15
N THR A 150 5.36 -6.03 5.41
CA THR A 150 4.16 -6.25 4.59
C THR A 150 3.30 -4.99 4.53
N ARG A 151 3.03 -4.34 5.68
CA ARG A 151 2.29 -3.05 5.72
C ARG A 151 2.93 -2.00 4.83
N ILE A 152 4.23 -1.78 5.00
CA ILE A 152 4.98 -0.77 4.25
C ILE A 152 4.95 -1.09 2.75
N THR A 153 5.10 -2.37 2.38
CA THR A 153 5.08 -2.80 0.98
C THR A 153 3.72 -2.55 0.33
N VAL A 154 2.62 -2.92 1.00
CA VAL A 154 1.25 -2.66 0.51
C VAL A 154 0.99 -1.16 0.41
N ILE A 155 1.39 -0.39 1.42
CA ILE A 155 1.27 1.08 1.40
C ILE A 155 2.06 1.69 0.23
N ALA A 156 3.26 1.16 -0.06
CA ALA A 156 4.06 1.59 -1.21
C ALA A 156 3.34 1.32 -2.55
N MET A 157 2.78 0.11 -2.72
CA MET A 157 2.02 -0.27 -3.91
C MET A 157 0.82 0.65 -4.10
N LEU A 158 0.02 0.85 -3.05
CA LEU A 158 -1.12 1.77 -3.08
C LEU A 158 -0.69 3.21 -3.36
N GLY A 159 0.43 3.65 -2.79
CA GLY A 159 1.02 4.97 -3.04
C GLY A 159 1.40 5.18 -4.51
N ARG A 160 1.89 4.15 -5.20
CA ARG A 160 2.19 4.21 -6.66
C ARG A 160 0.94 4.17 -7.54
N LEU A 161 -0.14 3.55 -7.06
CA LEU A 161 -1.42 3.49 -7.76
C LEU A 161 -2.28 4.77 -7.55
N ALA A 162 -2.05 5.46 -6.44
CA ALA A 162 -2.71 6.71 -6.09
C ALA A 162 -2.25 7.88 -6.98
N PRO A 163 -3.08 8.94 -7.12
CA PRO A 163 -2.78 10.03 -8.04
C PRO A 163 -1.53 10.81 -7.62
N VAL A 164 -0.66 11.11 -8.58
CA VAL A 164 0.56 11.89 -8.34
C VAL A 164 0.20 13.30 -7.84
N PRO A 165 0.68 13.72 -6.65
CA PRO A 165 0.39 15.04 -6.12
C PRO A 165 0.96 16.12 -7.03
N GLY A 166 0.10 16.99 -7.55
CA GLY A 166 0.46 18.07 -8.47
C GLY A 166 0.27 17.75 -9.96
N GLY A 167 -0.12 16.52 -10.32
CA GLY A 167 -0.54 16.18 -11.67
C GLY A 167 -1.96 16.68 -11.95
N ARG A 168 -2.10 17.86 -12.57
CA ARG A 168 -3.31 18.19 -13.32
C ARG A 168 -3.28 17.38 -14.63
N ALA A 169 -4.10 16.35 -14.74
CA ALA A 169 -4.76 15.91 -15.98
C ALA A 169 -5.86 14.89 -15.64
#